data_AF-A0A7C1C2R2-F1
#
_entry.id   AF-A0A7C1C2R2-F1
#
_cell.length_a   1.000
_cell.length_b   1.000
_cell.length_c   1.000
_cell.angle_alpha   90.00
_cell.angle_beta   90.00
_cell.angle_gamma   90.00
#
_symmetry.space_group_name_H-M   'P 1'
#
loop_
_entity.id
_entity.type
_entity.pdbx_description
1 polymer ?
#
loop_
_entity_poly.entity_id
_entity_poly.type
_entity_poly.pdbx_seq_one_letter_code
_entity_poly.pdbx_strand_id
1 'polypeptide(L)'
;IHQVKIGIGDDEDFGHLHDRMMEEGARLVLKTVDDIIRGQVNPVPQTERYAGAAVLHPAPKLFKDDCRINWQDDSRKIHNFIRGLSPYPAAYTLLRLQDDKQYAMKIYRTKPEIFPHNQPYGNFVTDGKSFLKVYAGNGYIHLLEVQFQGKKRMAIADFLRGFNMDKVRRFE
;
A
#
# COMPACT_ATOMS: atom_id res chain seq x y z
N ILE A 1 11.62 12.74 -24.09
CA ILE A 1 12.51 12.21 -25.15
C ILE A 1 12.35 10.69 -25.18
N HIS A 2 12.91 9.93 -24.23
CA HIS A 2 12.65 8.49 -24.12
C HIS A 2 11.71 8.15 -22.96
N GLN A 3 11.14 6.94 -22.99
CA GLN A 3 10.31 6.37 -21.93
C GLN A 3 10.52 4.85 -21.89
N VAL A 4 10.32 4.26 -20.72
CA VAL A 4 10.24 2.80 -20.54
C VAL A 4 8.97 2.51 -19.74
N LYS A 5 8.26 1.45 -20.12
CA LYS A 5 7.10 0.95 -19.39
C LYS A 5 7.51 -0.29 -18.62
N ILE A 6 7.10 -0.35 -17.36
CA ILE A 6 7.30 -1.52 -16.50
C ILE A 6 5.94 -1.97 -15.97
N GLY A 7 5.72 -3.27 -15.91
CA GLY A 7 4.53 -3.84 -15.26
C GLY A 7 4.67 -3.74 -13.75
N ILE A 8 3.55 -3.61 -13.04
CA ILE A 8 3.51 -3.66 -11.58
C ILE A 8 2.92 -5.02 -11.20
N GLY A 9 3.67 -5.80 -10.41
CA GLY A 9 3.19 -7.11 -9.93
C GLY A 9 2.00 -6.99 -8.97
N ASP A 10 1.21 -8.06 -8.83
CA ASP A 10 0.02 -8.06 -7.96
C ASP A 10 0.38 -7.80 -6.49
N ASP A 11 1.44 -8.44 -6.00
CA ASP A 11 1.93 -8.31 -4.61
C ASP A 11 3.14 -7.36 -4.50
N GLU A 12 3.53 -6.69 -5.59
CA GLU A 12 4.66 -5.77 -5.59
C GLU A 12 4.33 -4.51 -4.78
N ASP A 13 5.18 -4.18 -3.83
CA ASP A 13 5.06 -2.94 -3.05
C ASP A 13 5.91 -1.81 -3.63
N PHE A 14 5.72 -0.60 -3.11
CA PHE A 14 6.43 0.58 -3.57
C PHE A 14 7.95 0.45 -3.44
N GLY A 15 8.46 -0.19 -2.39
CA GLY A 15 9.90 -0.41 -2.22
C GLY A 15 10.51 -1.24 -3.35
N HIS A 16 9.89 -2.38 -3.67
CA HIS A 16 10.35 -3.23 -4.77
C HIS A 16 10.25 -2.51 -6.12
N LEU A 17 9.14 -1.81 -6.36
CA LEU A 17 8.94 -1.05 -7.59
C LEU A 17 9.97 0.09 -7.73
N HIS A 18 10.25 0.79 -6.64
CA HIS A 18 11.23 1.87 -6.57
C HIS A 18 12.62 1.38 -6.99
N ASP A 19 13.08 0.28 -6.41
CA ASP A 19 14.42 -0.23 -6.68
C ASP A 19 14.57 -0.67 -8.14
N ARG A 20 13.54 -1.32 -8.69
CA ARG A 20 13.52 -1.68 -10.11
C ARG A 20 13.45 -0.44 -11.02
N MET A 21 12.66 0.57 -10.65
CA MET A 21 12.58 1.84 -11.39
C MET A 21 13.89 2.61 -11.37
N MET A 22 14.64 2.55 -10.27
CA MET A 22 15.93 3.21 -10.13
C MET A 22 16.94 2.67 -11.16
N GLU A 23 17.03 1.35 -11.31
CA GLU A 23 17.93 0.72 -12.28
C GLU A 23 17.56 1.05 -13.72
N GLU A 24 16.28 0.92 -14.08
CA GLU A 24 15.79 1.23 -15.42
C GLU A 24 15.92 2.73 -15.76
N GLY A 25 15.67 3.59 -14.76
CA GLY A 25 15.84 5.03 -14.88
C GLY A 25 17.29 5.42 -15.15
N ALA A 26 18.25 4.81 -14.45
CA ALA A 26 19.68 5.07 -14.67
C ALA A 26 20.11 4.74 -16.12
N ARG A 27 19.69 3.57 -16.64
CA ARG A 27 19.96 3.17 -18.02
C ARG A 27 19.32 4.12 -19.02
N LEU A 28 18.06 4.50 -18.77
CA LEU A 28 17.32 5.42 -19.64
C LEU A 28 17.98 6.81 -19.70
N VAL A 29 18.48 7.32 -18.58
CA VAL A 29 19.18 8.60 -18.52
C VAL A 29 20.45 8.56 -19.36
N LEU A 30 21.31 7.55 -19.20
CA LEU A 30 22.54 7.40 -19.99
C LEU A 30 22.24 7.37 -21.48
N LYS A 31 21.31 6.52 -21.91
CA LYS A 31 20.88 6.45 -23.31
C LYS A 31 20.39 7.81 -23.82
N THR A 32 19.60 8.52 -23.00
CA THR A 32 19.07 9.84 -23.39
C THR A 32 20.20 10.86 -23.57
N VAL A 33 21.20 10.88 -22.70
CA VAL A 33 22.34 11.79 -22.80
C VAL A 33 23.18 11.48 -24.05
N ASP A 34 23.47 10.21 -24.31
CA ASP A 34 24.22 9.80 -25.52
C ASP A 34 23.50 10.22 -26.80
N ASP A 35 22.17 10.02 -26.87
CA ASP A 35 21.38 10.38 -28.04
C ASP A 35 21.29 11.91 -28.20
N ILE A 36 21.27 12.67 -27.11
CA ILE A 36 21.37 14.16 -27.15
C ILE A 36 22.71 14.57 -27.77
N ILE A 37 23.83 14.01 -27.30
CA ILE A 37 25.17 14.34 -27.81
C ILE A 37 25.29 14.03 -29.30
N ARG A 38 24.67 12.94 -29.76
CA ARG A 38 24.67 12.53 -31.17
C ARG A 38 23.66 13.29 -32.03
N GLY A 39 22.82 14.14 -31.46
CA GLY A 39 21.73 14.81 -32.18
C GLY A 39 20.61 13.87 -32.64
N GLN A 40 20.44 12.72 -31.97
CA GLN A 40 19.51 11.64 -32.32
C GLN A 40 18.24 11.64 -31.45
N VAL A 41 17.76 12.83 -31.07
CA VAL A 41 16.57 12.96 -30.21
C VAL A 41 15.34 13.41 -30.99
N ASN A 42 14.20 12.79 -30.67
CA ASN A 42 12.88 13.18 -31.17
C ASN A 42 11.98 13.54 -29.98
N PRO A 43 11.99 14.82 -29.51
CA PRO A 43 11.10 15.27 -28.46
C PRO A 43 9.63 15.20 -28.91
N VAL A 44 8.73 14.85 -27.98
CA VAL A 44 7.28 14.81 -28.22
C VAL A 44 6.61 15.76 -27.22
N PRO A 45 5.85 16.77 -27.67
CA PRO A 45 5.05 17.61 -26.79
C PRO A 45 4.09 16.80 -25.91
N GLN A 46 3.94 17.21 -24.64
CA GLN A 46 3.02 16.51 -23.72
C GLN A 46 1.57 16.62 -24.18
N THR A 47 1.18 17.75 -24.80
CA THR A 47 -0.16 17.98 -25.35
C THR A 47 -0.54 16.95 -26.41
N GLU A 48 0.38 16.64 -27.33
CA GLU A 48 0.18 15.59 -28.34
C GLU A 48 0.09 14.20 -27.70
N ARG A 49 0.86 13.98 -26.63
CA ARG A 49 0.92 12.69 -25.93
C ARG A 49 -0.33 12.37 -25.12
N TYR A 50 -0.97 13.39 -24.56
CA TYR A 50 -2.16 13.26 -23.71
C TYR A 50 -3.44 13.73 -24.41
N ALA A 51 -3.39 14.04 -25.71
CA ALA A 51 -4.56 14.35 -26.53
C ALA A 51 -5.50 13.13 -26.58
N GLY A 52 -6.39 13.01 -25.60
CA GLY A 52 -7.30 11.88 -25.42
C GLY A 52 -7.33 11.32 -23.99
N ALA A 53 -6.38 11.69 -23.13
CA ALA A 53 -6.50 11.43 -21.70
C ALA A 53 -7.48 12.44 -21.10
N ALA A 54 -8.66 11.96 -20.69
CA ALA A 54 -9.73 12.81 -20.18
C ALA A 54 -9.35 13.58 -18.90
N VAL A 55 -8.37 13.09 -18.13
CA VAL A 55 -7.94 13.66 -16.85
C VAL A 55 -6.45 13.45 -16.66
N LEU A 56 -5.72 14.53 -16.34
CA LEU A 56 -4.37 14.43 -15.79
C LEU A 56 -4.49 14.10 -14.29
N HIS A 57 -3.81 13.06 -13.84
CA HIS A 57 -3.80 12.65 -12.44
C HIS A 57 -2.54 13.19 -11.76
N PRO A 58 -2.61 14.30 -11.00
CA PRO A 58 -1.46 14.78 -10.23
C PRO A 58 -1.12 13.77 -9.13
N ALA A 59 0.16 13.68 -8.79
CA ALA A 59 0.66 12.92 -7.64
C ALA A 59 1.00 13.91 -6.52
N PRO A 60 0.05 14.29 -5.64
CA PRO A 60 0.30 15.23 -4.57
C PRO A 60 1.27 14.66 -3.53
N LYS A 61 1.88 15.55 -2.75
CA LYS A 61 2.71 15.15 -1.61
C LYS A 61 1.86 14.40 -0.58
N LEU A 62 2.37 13.29 -0.07
CA LEU A 62 1.73 12.52 0.99
C LEU A 62 1.97 13.17 2.36
N PHE A 63 0.90 13.30 3.12
CA PHE A 63 0.90 13.66 4.53
C PHE A 63 0.49 12.46 5.39
N LYS A 64 0.64 12.60 6.71
CA LYS A 64 0.34 11.51 7.65
C LYS A 64 -1.11 11.05 7.50
N ASP A 65 -2.07 11.98 7.43
CA ASP A 65 -3.49 11.62 7.37
C ASP A 65 -3.86 10.89 6.08
N ASP A 66 -3.14 11.14 4.98
CA ASP A 66 -3.30 10.42 3.71
C ASP A 66 -2.87 8.95 3.80
N CYS A 67 -2.17 8.55 4.87
CA CYS A 67 -1.70 7.19 5.08
C CYS A 67 -2.64 6.36 5.96
N ARG A 68 -3.77 6.94 6.41
CA ARG A 68 -4.75 6.21 7.22
C ARG A 68 -5.61 5.31 6.33
N ILE A 69 -5.73 4.05 6.72
CA ILE A 69 -6.55 3.05 6.01
C ILE A 69 -8.03 3.38 6.21
N ASN A 70 -8.76 3.47 5.11
CA ASN A 70 -10.22 3.51 5.13
C ASN A 70 -10.79 2.08 4.94
N TRP A 71 -11.27 1.47 6.02
CA TRP A 71 -11.82 0.11 5.98
C TRP A 71 -13.14 -0.03 5.21
N GLN A 72 -13.77 1.08 4.83
CA GLN A 72 -14.97 1.05 3.98
C GLN A 72 -14.64 0.78 2.50
N ASP A 73 -13.37 0.96 2.11
CA ASP A 73 -12.94 0.69 0.74
C ASP A 73 -12.92 -0.81 0.44
N ASP A 74 -13.02 -1.16 -0.83
CA ASP A 74 -12.89 -2.54 -1.30
C ASP A 74 -11.54 -3.15 -0.91
N SER A 75 -11.54 -4.46 -0.66
CA SER A 75 -10.36 -5.24 -0.26
C SER A 75 -9.16 -4.99 -1.20
N ARG A 76 -9.37 -5.00 -2.53
CA ARG A 76 -8.29 -4.71 -3.49
C ARG A 76 -7.79 -3.27 -3.40
N LYS A 77 -8.67 -2.30 -3.15
CA LYS A 77 -8.29 -0.88 -3.00
C LYS A 77 -7.45 -0.68 -1.75
N ILE A 78 -7.85 -1.27 -0.62
CA ILE A 78 -7.07 -1.25 0.62
C ILE A 78 -5.72 -1.95 0.43
N HIS A 79 -5.69 -3.11 -0.24
CA HIS A 79 -4.45 -3.82 -0.52
C HIS A 79 -3.49 -2.97 -1.38
N ASN A 80 -3.98 -2.34 -2.45
CA ASN A 80 -3.20 -1.44 -3.29
C ASN A 80 -2.70 -0.21 -2.53
N PHE A 81 -3.53 0.34 -1.64
CA PHE A 81 -3.15 1.46 -0.79
C PHE A 81 -2.01 1.08 0.16
N ILE A 82 -2.10 -0.09 0.80
CA ILE A 82 -1.06 -0.59 1.72
C ILE A 82 0.25 -0.85 0.97
N ARG A 83 0.22 -1.58 -0.15
CA ARG A 83 1.45 -1.88 -0.91
C ARG A 83 2.05 -0.61 -1.55
N GLY A 84 1.22 0.36 -1.96
CA GLY A 84 1.67 1.65 -2.47
C GLY A 84 2.37 2.54 -1.45
N LEU A 85 2.18 2.27 -0.14
CA LEU A 85 2.82 3.00 0.96
C LEU A 85 3.89 2.16 1.68
N SER A 86 4.10 0.89 1.31
CA SER A 86 5.12 0.02 1.91
C SER A 86 6.44 0.10 1.14
N PRO A 87 7.60 0.20 1.82
CA PRO A 87 7.79 0.17 3.28
C PRO A 87 7.69 1.55 3.95
N TYR A 88 7.63 2.63 3.17
CA TYR A 88 7.58 4.00 3.66
C TYR A 88 6.63 4.85 2.81
N PRO A 89 5.74 5.67 3.42
CA PRO A 89 5.60 6.01 4.85
C PRO A 89 4.90 4.94 5.73
N ALA A 90 4.40 3.88 5.09
CA ALA A 90 3.51 2.83 5.60
C ALA A 90 2.09 3.31 5.90
N ALA A 91 1.12 2.53 5.41
CA ALA A 91 -0.28 2.68 5.77
C ALA A 91 -0.50 2.33 7.24
N TYR A 92 -1.44 3.00 7.91
CA TYR A 92 -1.76 2.72 9.31
C TYR A 92 -3.27 2.71 9.59
N THR A 93 -3.62 2.07 10.69
CA THR A 93 -4.96 2.02 11.29
C THR A 93 -4.84 2.28 12.79
N LEU A 94 -5.95 2.67 13.42
CA LEU A 94 -6.06 2.80 14.86
C LEU A 94 -6.76 1.56 15.43
N LEU A 95 -6.09 0.84 16.34
CA LEU A 95 -6.71 -0.23 17.11
C LEU A 95 -7.41 0.40 18.31
N ARG A 96 -8.74 0.30 18.32
CA ARG A 96 -9.55 0.68 19.47
C ARG A 96 -9.67 -0.51 20.42
N LEU A 97 -9.24 -0.34 21.66
CA LEU A 97 -9.34 -1.37 22.69
C LEU A 97 -10.70 -1.32 23.41
N GLN A 98 -10.99 -2.35 24.20
CA GLN A 98 -12.19 -2.42 25.03
C GLN A 98 -12.24 -1.30 26.09
N ASP A 99 -11.08 -0.86 26.59
CA ASP A 99 -10.94 0.25 27.55
C ASP A 99 -10.92 1.63 26.88
N ASP A 100 -11.37 1.70 25.62
CA ASP A 100 -11.45 2.90 24.81
C ASP A 100 -10.12 3.59 24.44
N LYS A 101 -8.97 3.00 24.79
CA LYS A 101 -7.67 3.48 24.29
C LYS A 101 -7.50 3.17 22.82
N GLN A 102 -6.72 4.02 22.14
CA GLN A 102 -6.36 3.85 20.74
C GLN A 102 -4.85 3.74 20.58
N TYR A 103 -4.41 2.79 19.77
CA TYR A 103 -3.01 2.61 19.41
C TYR A 103 -2.85 2.53 17.90
N ALA A 104 -1.82 3.17 17.37
CA ALA A 104 -1.53 3.08 15.95
C ALA A 104 -0.89 1.71 15.62
N MET A 105 -1.33 1.11 14.51
CA MET A 105 -0.66 -0.04 13.90
C MET A 105 -0.40 0.28 12.44
N LYS A 106 0.86 0.14 12.04
CA LYS A 106 1.24 0.17 10.62
C LYS A 106 1.07 -1.21 10.01
N ILE A 107 0.66 -1.25 8.75
CA ILE A 107 0.46 -2.48 7.99
C ILE A 107 1.34 -2.41 6.75
N TYR A 108 2.13 -3.47 6.53
CA TYR A 108 3.15 -3.51 5.48
C TYR A 108 2.81 -4.49 4.38
N ARG A 109 2.22 -5.63 4.74
CA ARG A 109 1.89 -6.69 3.79
C ARG A 109 0.53 -7.29 4.09
N THR A 110 -0.26 -7.48 3.05
CA THR A 110 -1.63 -7.99 3.15
C THR A 110 -1.96 -8.93 2.01
N LYS A 111 -3.07 -9.65 2.16
CA LYS A 111 -3.72 -10.39 1.07
C LYS A 111 -5.22 -10.06 1.05
N PRO A 112 -5.78 -9.59 -0.08
CA PRO A 112 -7.21 -9.34 -0.18
C PRO A 112 -7.98 -10.65 -0.41
N GLU A 113 -9.21 -10.73 0.11
CA GLU A 113 -10.15 -11.82 -0.13
C GLU A 113 -11.53 -11.22 -0.39
N ILE A 114 -12.17 -11.54 -1.52
CA ILE A 114 -13.55 -11.13 -1.79
C ILE A 114 -14.48 -12.08 -1.05
N PHE A 115 -15.34 -11.53 -0.20
CA PHE A 115 -16.27 -12.29 0.60
C PHE A 115 -17.48 -11.43 0.97
N PRO A 116 -18.68 -11.70 0.43
CA PRO A 116 -19.89 -10.96 0.81
C PRO A 116 -20.18 -11.09 2.31
N HIS A 117 -20.42 -9.96 2.99
CA HIS A 117 -20.76 -9.93 4.41
C HIS A 117 -21.62 -8.71 4.77
N ASN A 118 -22.28 -8.77 5.93
CA ASN A 118 -22.98 -7.63 6.54
C ASN A 118 -22.32 -7.18 7.85
N GLN A 119 -21.04 -7.53 8.03
CA GLN A 119 -20.28 -7.17 9.22
C GLN A 119 -19.80 -5.71 9.15
N PRO A 120 -19.76 -5.00 10.29
CA PRO A 120 -19.20 -3.65 10.34
C PRO A 120 -17.75 -3.61 9.85
N TYR A 121 -17.42 -2.61 9.05
CA TYR A 121 -16.05 -2.37 8.59
C TYR A 121 -15.10 -2.17 9.78
N GLY A 122 -13.88 -2.68 9.66
CA GLY A 122 -12.91 -2.61 10.75
C GLY A 122 -13.13 -3.64 11.88
N ASN A 123 -14.24 -4.39 11.89
CA ASN A 123 -14.29 -5.63 12.68
C ASN A 123 -13.29 -6.64 12.13
N PHE A 124 -12.94 -7.66 12.91
CA PHE A 124 -11.91 -8.62 12.53
C PHE A 124 -12.28 -10.05 12.91
N VAL A 125 -11.57 -10.99 12.29
CA VAL A 125 -11.62 -12.43 12.59
C VAL A 125 -10.18 -12.92 12.76
N THR A 126 -9.94 -13.70 13.80
CA THR A 126 -8.64 -14.26 14.13
C THR A 126 -8.79 -15.57 14.91
N ASP A 127 -7.83 -16.46 14.78
CA ASP A 127 -7.65 -17.61 15.68
C ASP A 127 -6.78 -17.28 16.90
N GLY A 128 -6.33 -16.02 17.03
CA GLY A 128 -5.43 -15.56 18.07
C GLY A 128 -4.01 -16.13 17.96
N LYS A 129 -3.65 -16.81 16.85
CA LYS A 129 -2.37 -17.53 16.72
C LYS A 129 -1.70 -17.35 15.37
N SER A 130 -2.41 -17.60 14.27
CA SER A 130 -1.84 -17.72 12.93
C SER A 130 -2.34 -16.66 11.95
N PHE A 131 -3.58 -16.20 12.09
CA PHE A 131 -4.16 -15.24 11.14
C PHE A 131 -4.94 -14.12 11.83
N LEU A 132 -4.95 -12.97 11.19
CA LEU A 132 -5.83 -11.85 11.51
C LEU A 132 -6.33 -11.25 10.20
N LYS A 133 -7.65 -11.19 10.03
CA LYS A 133 -8.27 -10.57 8.87
C LYS A 133 -9.32 -9.54 9.29
N VAL A 134 -9.35 -8.41 8.60
CA VAL A 134 -10.23 -7.26 8.91
C VAL A 134 -11.27 -7.12 7.82
N TYR A 135 -12.53 -6.90 8.19
CA TYR A 135 -13.64 -6.67 7.27
C TYR A 135 -13.45 -5.35 6.51
N ALA A 136 -13.56 -5.43 5.19
CA ALA A 136 -13.45 -4.35 4.20
C ALA A 136 -14.80 -4.11 3.49
N GLY A 137 -14.86 -3.26 2.48
CA GLY A 137 -16.09 -2.97 1.73
C GLY A 137 -16.75 -4.20 1.09
N ASN A 138 -15.95 -5.12 0.54
CA ASN A 138 -16.43 -6.27 -0.23
C ASN A 138 -15.82 -7.62 0.19
N GLY A 139 -15.26 -7.71 1.40
CA GLY A 139 -14.54 -8.89 1.85
C GLY A 139 -13.59 -8.65 3.01
N TYR A 140 -12.44 -9.32 2.97
CA TYR A 140 -11.42 -9.22 4.01
C TYR A 140 -10.09 -8.72 3.48
N ILE A 141 -9.33 -8.14 4.40
CA ILE A 141 -7.90 -7.93 4.26
C ILE A 141 -7.20 -8.80 5.31
N HIS A 142 -6.46 -9.81 4.86
CA HIS A 142 -5.56 -10.57 5.72
C HIS A 142 -4.33 -9.72 6.02
N LEU A 143 -4.02 -9.54 7.30
CA LEU A 143 -2.81 -8.87 7.75
C LEU A 143 -1.69 -9.90 7.81
N LEU A 144 -0.62 -9.69 7.04
CA LEU A 144 0.52 -10.61 6.98
C LEU A 144 1.72 -10.06 7.76
N GLU A 145 1.92 -8.74 7.71
CA GLU A 145 3.03 -8.07 8.36
C GLU A 145 2.63 -6.70 8.89
N VAL A 146 2.90 -6.47 10.18
CA VAL A 146 2.40 -5.32 10.93
C VAL A 146 3.48 -4.75 11.85
N GLN A 147 3.28 -3.52 12.31
CA GLN A 147 4.05 -2.90 13.38
C GLN A 147 3.09 -2.20 14.34
N PHE A 148 2.93 -2.78 15.53
CA PHE A 148 2.22 -2.11 16.62
C PHE A 148 3.06 -0.95 17.18
N GLN A 149 2.41 0.09 17.69
CA GLN A 149 3.08 1.24 18.26
C GLN A 149 4.14 0.84 19.30
N GLY A 150 5.37 1.35 19.14
CA GLY A 150 6.49 1.06 20.01
C GLY A 150 7.09 -0.35 19.87
N LYS A 151 6.65 -1.14 18.88
CA LYS A 151 7.19 -2.47 18.57
C LYS A 151 7.94 -2.46 17.23
N LYS A 152 8.70 -3.53 16.99
CA LYS A 152 9.33 -3.78 15.68
C LYS A 152 8.29 -4.27 14.68
N ARG A 153 8.56 -4.09 13.38
CA ARG A 153 7.83 -4.72 12.28
C ARG A 153 7.98 -6.25 12.41
N MET A 154 6.89 -7.00 12.28
CA MET A 154 6.86 -8.45 12.48
C MET A 154 5.73 -9.12 11.69
N ALA A 155 5.85 -10.44 11.50
CA ALA A 155 4.79 -11.25 10.92
C ALA A 155 3.57 -11.29 11.85
N ILE A 156 2.39 -11.47 11.28
CA ILE A 156 1.14 -11.45 12.06
C ILE A 156 1.10 -12.51 13.16
N ALA A 157 1.63 -13.71 12.88
CA ALA A 157 1.67 -14.79 13.87
C ALA A 157 2.53 -14.42 15.09
N ASP A 158 3.64 -13.71 14.88
CA ASP A 158 4.51 -13.25 15.98
C ASP A 158 3.81 -12.17 16.81
N PHE A 159 3.08 -11.27 16.14
CA PHE A 159 2.24 -10.28 16.83
C PHE A 159 1.18 -10.95 17.70
N LEU A 160 0.44 -11.93 17.16
CA LEU A 160 -0.63 -12.64 17.88
C LEU A 160 -0.13 -13.45 19.07
N ARG A 161 1.09 -14.02 19.03
CA ARG A 161 1.69 -14.69 20.20
C ARG A 161 1.97 -13.73 21.36
N GLY A 162 2.26 -12.46 21.06
CA GLY A 162 2.62 -11.45 22.05
C GLY A 162 1.49 -10.50 22.43
N PHE A 163 0.35 -10.55 21.75
CA PHE A 163 -0.74 -9.58 21.90
C PHE A 163 -2.09 -10.28 22.01
N ASN A 164 -2.79 -10.03 23.12
CA ASN A 164 -4.13 -10.59 23.33
C ASN A 164 -5.18 -9.79 22.53
N MET A 165 -5.75 -10.43 21.50
CA MET A 165 -6.78 -9.86 20.63
C MET A 165 -8.14 -9.64 21.31
N ASP A 166 -8.42 -10.30 22.44
CA ASP A 166 -9.65 -10.08 23.21
C ASP A 166 -9.75 -8.63 23.71
N LYS A 167 -8.60 -7.96 23.86
CA LYS A 167 -8.53 -6.55 24.26
C LYS A 167 -8.94 -5.60 23.12
N VAL A 168 -8.97 -6.06 21.87
CA VAL A 168 -9.27 -5.23 20.71
C VAL A 168 -10.77 -5.24 20.45
N ARG A 169 -11.36 -4.05 20.36
CA ARG A 169 -12.75 -3.86 19.96
C ARG A 169 -12.89 -3.86 18.44
N ARG A 170 -12.10 -3.02 17.75
CA ARG A 170 -12.12 -2.89 16.28
C ARG A 170 -10.91 -2.12 15.74
N PHE A 171 -10.76 -2.14 14.42
CA PHE A 171 -9.84 -1.33 13.63
C PHE A 171 -10.56 -0.10 13.06
N GLU A 172 -9.90 1.05 13.09
CA GLU A 172 -10.43 2.36 12.66
C GLU A 172 -9.44 3.11 11.76
#